data_AF-M6VHU0-F1
#
_entry.id   AF-M6VHU0-F1
#
_cell.length_a   1.000
_cell.length_b   1.000
_cell.length_c   1.000
_cell.angle_alpha   90.00
_cell.angle_beta   90.00
_cell.angle_gamma   90.00
#
_symmetry.space_group_name_H-M   'P 1'
#
loop_
_entity.id
_entity.type
_entity.pdbx_description
1 polymer ?
#
loop_
_entity_poly.entity_id
_entity_poly.type
_entity_poly.pdbx_seq_one_letter_code
_entity_poly.pdbx_strand_id
1 'polypeptide(L)'
;MLTRKELLAQSAALIAFASGAGSLLAKGSDHKSSKKIEKKLYQKIDKKILDAASKCALNSEICLSHCEENLATGDTMLADCLKTVKDTLALCKAFISLGSSQSTFAKEVASICIKACEVCEKECRIHESHHEVCKNCADSCQECISELKKIA
;
A
#
# COMPACT_ATOMS: atom_id res chain seq x y z
N MET A 1 18.79 21.64 -31.43
CA MET A 1 18.91 21.01 -30.10
C MET A 1 19.38 22.08 -29.13
N LEU A 2 18.48 22.56 -28.26
CA LEU A 2 18.83 23.53 -27.22
C LEU A 2 19.60 22.82 -26.10
N THR A 3 20.71 23.41 -25.64
CA THR A 3 21.57 22.80 -24.63
C THR A 3 21.13 23.19 -23.22
N ARG A 4 21.39 22.32 -22.24
CA ARG A 4 20.97 22.42 -20.82
C ARG A 4 21.30 23.78 -20.14
N LYS A 5 22.22 24.56 -20.70
CA LYS A 5 22.62 25.88 -20.19
C LYS A 5 21.59 26.99 -20.49
N GLU A 6 20.81 26.87 -21.55
CA GLU A 6 19.78 27.87 -21.88
C GLU A 6 18.48 27.69 -21.08
N LEU A 7 18.27 26.50 -20.49
CA LEU A 7 17.11 26.19 -19.65
C LEU A 7 17.22 26.78 -18.23
N LEU A 8 18.45 27.03 -17.74
CA LEU A 8 18.70 27.56 -16.39
C LEU A 8 18.72 29.10 -16.33
N ALA A 9 18.63 29.80 -17.47
CA ALA A 9 18.66 31.25 -17.54
C ALA A 9 17.27 31.92 -17.55
N GLN A 10 16.17 31.15 -17.56
CA GLN A 10 14.80 31.68 -17.75
C GLN A 10 13.87 31.53 -16.53
N SER A 11 14.34 31.05 -15.38
CA SER A 11 13.50 30.88 -14.19
C SER A 11 13.79 31.91 -13.10
N ALA A 12 13.68 33.19 -13.45
CA ALA A 12 13.65 34.30 -12.49
C ALA A 12 12.54 35.28 -12.85
N ALA A 13 11.28 34.83 -12.75
CA ALA A 13 10.12 35.69 -12.72
C ALA A 13 9.40 35.48 -11.38
N LEU A 14 9.70 36.40 -10.47
CA LEU A 14 9.04 36.61 -9.18
C LEU A 14 7.55 36.89 -9.43
N ILE A 15 6.65 36.05 -8.89
CA ILE A 15 5.24 36.44 -8.74
C ILE A 15 5.09 36.97 -7.32
N ALA A 16 5.06 38.30 -7.21
CA ALA A 16 4.60 38.99 -6.03
C ALA A 16 3.41 39.89 -6.41
N PHE A 17 2.43 39.92 -5.50
CA PHE A 17 1.28 40.83 -5.38
C PHE A 17 0.03 40.55 -6.24
N ALA A 18 -1.01 40.06 -5.55
CA ALA A 18 -2.35 40.63 -5.67
C ALA A 18 -3.02 40.65 -4.29
N SER A 19 -2.88 41.79 -3.61
CA SER A 19 -3.73 42.19 -2.49
C SER A 19 -5.16 42.39 -3.02
N GLY A 20 -6.10 41.54 -2.59
CA GLY A 20 -7.52 41.68 -2.90
C GLY A 20 -8.34 41.61 -1.61
N ALA A 21 -8.78 42.77 -1.12
CA ALA A 21 -9.71 42.89 -0.01
C ALA A 21 -11.07 42.27 -0.39
N GLY A 22 -11.53 41.33 0.44
CA GLY A 22 -12.83 40.67 0.29
C GLY A 22 -13.50 40.48 1.64
N SER A 23 -13.67 41.56 2.41
CA SER A 23 -14.66 41.59 3.50
C SER A 23 -16.04 41.80 2.88
N LEU A 24 -16.77 40.70 2.64
CA LEU A 24 -18.22 40.74 2.50
C LEU A 24 -18.84 39.68 3.41
N LEU A 25 -19.49 40.21 4.45
CA LEU A 25 -20.34 39.52 5.39
C LEU A 25 -21.38 38.62 4.69
N ALA A 26 -21.43 37.35 5.08
CA ALA A 26 -22.63 36.53 4.94
C ALA A 26 -23.03 35.98 6.32
N LYS A 27 -23.82 36.81 7.00
CA LYS A 27 -25.01 36.50 7.82
C LYS A 27 -25.08 35.09 8.44
N GLY A 28 -25.05 35.07 9.77
CA GLY A 28 -25.37 33.89 10.57
C GLY A 28 -26.71 33.27 10.18
N SER A 29 -26.67 31.95 10.01
CA SER A 29 -27.84 31.11 9.89
C SER A 29 -27.84 30.15 11.07
N ASP A 30 -28.86 30.29 11.91
CA ASP A 30 -29.22 29.34 12.95
C ASP A 30 -29.34 27.92 12.38
N HIS A 31 -28.48 27.01 12.81
CA HIS A 31 -28.70 25.57 12.65
C HIS A 31 -28.87 24.92 14.03
N LYS A 32 -30.12 24.92 14.50
CA LYS A 32 -30.63 23.97 15.49
C LYS A 32 -30.60 22.56 14.90
N SER A 33 -30.31 21.59 15.78
CA SER A 33 -30.41 20.13 15.60
C SER A 33 -29.21 19.42 14.96
N SER A 34 -28.11 19.34 15.69
CA SER A 34 -27.18 18.20 15.55
C SER A 34 -27.90 16.95 16.07
N LYS A 35 -28.43 16.15 15.14
CA LYS A 35 -28.69 14.73 15.41
C LYS A 35 -27.39 14.13 15.97
N LYS A 36 -27.47 13.43 17.10
CA LYS A 36 -26.36 12.60 17.61
C LYS A 36 -25.99 11.62 16.49
N ILE A 37 -24.93 11.93 15.74
CA ILE A 37 -24.25 10.93 14.93
C ILE A 37 -23.73 9.91 15.95
N GLU A 38 -24.35 8.74 15.97
CA GLU A 38 -23.82 7.59 16.69
C GLU A 38 -22.36 7.44 16.25
N LYS A 39 -21.45 7.71 17.18
CA LYS A 39 -20.02 7.70 16.94
C LYS A 39 -19.63 6.23 16.77
N LYS A 40 -19.84 5.67 15.56
CA LYS A 40 -19.32 4.36 15.19
C LYS A 40 -17.83 4.43 15.50
N LEU A 41 -17.40 3.62 16.47
CA LEU A 41 -16.04 3.66 17.00
C LEU A 41 -15.08 3.39 15.83
N TYR A 42 -14.52 4.46 15.27
CA TYR A 42 -13.58 4.37 14.18
C TYR A 42 -12.27 3.81 14.77
N GLN A 43 -12.08 2.49 14.62
CA GLN A 43 -10.86 1.80 15.00
C GLN A 43 -9.77 2.21 14.01
N LYS A 44 -8.89 3.10 14.45
CA LYS A 44 -7.74 3.56 13.68
C LYS A 44 -6.83 2.36 13.40
N ILE A 45 -6.41 2.19 12.15
CA ILE A 45 -5.39 1.20 11.80
C ILE A 45 -4.06 1.62 12.43
N ASP A 46 -3.48 0.72 13.24
CA ASP A 46 -2.23 0.96 13.95
C ASP A 46 -1.02 0.90 13.00
N LYS A 47 0.04 1.66 13.32
CA LYS A 47 1.29 1.68 12.56
C LYS A 47 1.89 0.28 12.43
N LYS A 48 1.83 -0.56 13.45
CA LYS A 48 2.37 -1.92 13.44
C LYS A 48 1.76 -2.78 12.33
N ILE A 49 0.46 -2.63 12.08
CA ILE A 49 -0.25 -3.37 11.03
C ILE A 49 0.22 -2.89 9.64
N LEU A 50 0.38 -1.57 9.49
CA LEU A 50 0.93 -0.99 8.25
C LEU A 50 2.38 -1.41 8.01
N ASP A 51 3.20 -1.47 9.06
CA ASP A 51 4.60 -1.91 8.98
C ASP A 51 4.68 -3.37 8.53
N ALA A 52 3.86 -4.27 9.07
CA ALA A 52 3.81 -5.68 8.67
C ALA A 52 3.40 -5.85 7.20
N ALA A 53 2.35 -5.14 6.75
CA ALA A 53 1.95 -5.15 5.35
C ALA A 53 3.02 -4.55 4.43
N SER A 54 3.72 -3.50 4.86
CA SER A 54 4.81 -2.88 4.10
C SER A 54 6.01 -3.80 3.94
N LYS A 55 6.38 -4.52 5.01
CA LYS A 55 7.41 -5.55 4.97
C LYS A 55 7.03 -6.69 4.02
N CYS A 56 5.78 -7.15 4.08
CA CYS A 56 5.27 -8.16 3.16
C CYS A 56 5.30 -7.70 1.71
N ALA A 57 4.88 -6.45 1.42
CA ALA A 57 4.95 -5.88 0.09
C ALA A 57 6.40 -5.82 -0.44
N LEU A 58 7.36 -5.38 0.37
CA LEU A 58 8.76 -5.33 -0.03
C LEU A 58 9.32 -6.72 -0.36
N ASN A 59 9.10 -7.71 0.51
CA ASN A 59 9.58 -9.06 0.26
C ASN A 59 8.84 -9.75 -0.90
N SER A 60 7.56 -9.41 -1.13
CA SER A 60 6.83 -9.86 -2.31
C SER A 60 7.41 -9.27 -3.60
N GLU A 61 7.80 -7.99 -3.62
CA GLU A 61 8.45 -7.37 -4.79
C GLU A 61 9.78 -8.07 -5.13
N ILE A 62 10.60 -8.35 -4.11
CA ILE A 62 11.88 -9.04 -4.28
C ILE A 62 11.65 -10.48 -4.76
N CYS A 63 10.66 -11.19 -4.19
CA CYS A 63 10.31 -12.54 -4.61
C CYS A 63 9.74 -12.59 -6.02
N LEU A 64 8.98 -11.58 -6.43
CA LEU A 64 8.47 -11.46 -7.79
C LEU A 64 9.62 -11.37 -8.79
N SER A 65 10.57 -10.45 -8.59
CA SER A 65 11.75 -10.30 -9.46
C SER A 65 12.54 -11.61 -9.55
N HIS A 66 12.74 -12.29 -8.41
CA HIS A 66 13.42 -13.57 -8.36
C HIS A 66 12.71 -14.64 -9.21
N CYS A 67 11.38 -14.72 -9.12
CA CYS A 67 10.61 -15.68 -9.93
C CYS A 67 10.70 -15.33 -11.42
N GLU A 68 10.60 -14.06 -11.81
CA GLU A 68 10.70 -13.62 -13.20
C GLU A 68 12.08 -13.95 -13.80
N GLU A 69 13.16 -13.73 -13.06
CA GLU A 69 14.51 -14.04 -13.49
C GLU A 69 14.72 -15.54 -13.75
N ASN A 70 14.23 -16.41 -12.86
CA ASN A 70 14.31 -17.86 -13.07
C ASN A 70 13.47 -18.31 -14.27
N LEU A 71 12.24 -17.81 -14.41
CA LEU A 71 11.36 -18.12 -15.54
C LEU A 71 11.99 -17.71 -16.89
N ALA A 72 12.73 -16.61 -16.92
CA ALA A 72 13.43 -16.15 -18.12
C ALA A 72 14.54 -17.13 -18.57
N THR A 73 15.05 -18.00 -17.69
CA THR A 73 16.01 -19.06 -18.05
C THR A 73 15.35 -20.32 -18.61
N GLY A 74 14.02 -20.40 -18.60
CA GLY A 74 13.24 -21.55 -19.06
C GLY A 74 12.84 -22.52 -17.95
N ASP A 75 13.29 -22.31 -16.71
CA ASP A 75 12.82 -23.05 -15.54
C ASP A 75 11.41 -22.59 -15.16
N THR A 76 10.44 -23.50 -15.16
CA THR A 76 9.02 -23.19 -14.88
C THR A 76 8.58 -23.48 -13.44
N MET A 77 9.48 -23.95 -12.58
CA MET A 77 9.14 -24.36 -11.21
C MET A 77 8.56 -23.24 -10.34
N LEU A 78 8.90 -21.97 -10.63
CA LEU A 78 8.41 -20.80 -9.89
C LEU A 78 7.17 -20.13 -10.52
N ALA A 79 6.53 -20.75 -11.52
CA ALA A 79 5.42 -20.13 -12.23
C ALA A 79 4.19 -19.86 -11.34
N ASP A 80 3.86 -20.76 -10.42
CA ASP A 80 2.74 -20.56 -9.50
C ASP A 80 3.10 -19.63 -8.35
N CYS A 81 4.34 -19.72 -7.84
CA CYS A 81 4.92 -18.74 -6.91
C CYS A 81 4.78 -17.31 -7.45
N LEU A 82 5.23 -17.05 -8.68
CA LEU A 82 5.11 -15.75 -9.34
C LEU A 82 3.68 -15.20 -9.29
N LYS A 83 2.67 -16.02 -9.66
CA LYS A 83 1.27 -15.60 -9.68
C LYS A 83 0.78 -15.18 -8.31
N THR A 84 1.03 -16.00 -7.29
CA THR A 84 0.57 -15.74 -5.91
C THR A 84 1.27 -14.55 -5.26
N VAL A 85 2.56 -14.38 -5.53
CA VAL A 85 3.36 -13.25 -5.06
C VAL A 85 2.89 -11.94 -5.70
N LYS A 86 2.54 -11.97 -7.00
CA LYS A 86 1.99 -10.80 -7.71
C LYS A 86 0.66 -10.33 -7.11
N ASP A 87 -0.26 -11.25 -6.82
CA ASP A 87 -1.54 -10.91 -6.18
C ASP A 87 -1.32 -10.35 -4.77
N THR A 88 -0.43 -10.99 -3.99
CA THR A 88 -0.08 -10.57 -2.63
C THR A 88 0.53 -9.18 -2.60
N LEU A 89 1.48 -8.90 -3.51
CA LEU A 89 2.10 -7.59 -3.67
C LEU A 89 1.06 -6.49 -3.93
N ALA A 90 0.14 -6.74 -4.87
CA ALA A 90 -0.91 -5.79 -5.23
C ALA A 90 -1.83 -5.50 -4.03
N LEU A 91 -2.25 -6.54 -3.31
CA LEU A 91 -3.17 -6.41 -2.18
C LEU A 91 -2.52 -5.78 -0.95
N CYS A 92 -1.24 -6.09 -0.66
CA CYS A 92 -0.51 -5.44 0.41
C CYS A 92 -0.36 -3.93 0.13
N LYS A 93 0.02 -3.53 -1.09
CA LYS A 93 0.09 -2.11 -1.50
C LYS A 93 -1.26 -1.41 -1.39
N ALA A 94 -2.35 -2.06 -1.81
CA ALA A 94 -3.70 -1.53 -1.67
C ALA A 94 -4.08 -1.32 -0.20
N PHE A 95 -3.82 -2.31 0.65
CA PHE A 95 -4.08 -2.20 2.08
C PHE A 95 -3.27 -1.07 2.73
N ILE A 96 -1.98 -0.92 2.43
CA ILE A 96 -1.14 0.15 2.99
C ILE A 96 -1.73 1.52 2.66
N SER A 97 -2.15 1.75 1.41
CA SER A 97 -2.75 3.01 0.98
C SER A 97 -4.08 3.31 1.69
N LEU A 98 -4.96 2.31 1.79
CA LEU A 98 -6.29 2.47 2.40
C LEU A 98 -6.24 2.52 3.93
N GLY A 99 -5.38 1.70 4.54
CA GLY A 99 -5.18 1.67 5.98
C GLY A 99 -4.53 2.94 6.51
N SER A 100 -3.52 3.47 5.81
CA SER A 100 -2.86 4.72 6.22
C SER A 100 -3.79 5.94 6.12
N SER A 101 -4.64 5.99 5.09
CA SER A 101 -5.65 7.03 4.90
C SER A 101 -6.91 6.84 5.75
N GLN A 102 -6.98 5.78 6.56
CA GLN A 102 -8.13 5.50 7.40
C GLN A 102 -9.43 5.38 6.58
N SER A 103 -9.31 4.71 5.44
CA SER A 103 -10.43 4.46 4.54
C SER A 103 -11.44 3.50 5.17
N THR A 104 -12.73 3.72 4.89
CA THR A 104 -13.80 2.80 5.28
C THR A 104 -13.67 1.41 4.65
N PHE A 105 -12.89 1.27 3.57
CA PHE A 105 -12.64 0.01 2.86
C PHE A 105 -11.42 -0.77 3.37
N ALA A 106 -10.69 -0.24 4.37
CA ALA A 106 -9.42 -0.83 4.79
C ALA A 106 -9.59 -2.25 5.34
N LYS A 107 -10.71 -2.55 6.02
CA LYS A 107 -10.97 -3.87 6.62
C LYS A 107 -11.36 -4.92 5.59
N GLU A 108 -12.16 -4.53 4.60
CA GLU A 108 -12.53 -5.39 3.49
C GLU A 108 -11.30 -5.76 2.66
N VAL A 109 -10.43 -4.78 2.38
CA VAL A 109 -9.16 -5.05 1.68
C VAL A 109 -8.20 -5.86 2.54
N ALA A 110 -8.13 -5.63 3.85
CA ALA A 110 -7.36 -6.48 4.77
C ALA A 110 -7.81 -7.95 4.69
N SER A 111 -9.12 -8.20 4.67
CA SER A 111 -9.69 -9.55 4.56
C SER A 111 -9.29 -10.28 3.28
N ILE A 112 -9.22 -9.57 2.15
CA ILE A 112 -8.79 -10.13 0.88
C ILE A 112 -7.26 -10.31 0.87
N CYS A 113 -6.51 -9.35 1.41
CA CYS A 113 -5.07 -9.44 1.55
C CYS A 113 -4.64 -10.65 2.39
N ILE A 114 -5.34 -10.95 3.50
CA ILE A 114 -5.09 -12.16 4.30
C ILE A 114 -5.17 -13.42 3.42
N LYS A 115 -6.22 -13.54 2.59
CA LYS A 115 -6.41 -14.72 1.73
C LYS A 115 -5.28 -14.87 0.70
N ALA A 116 -4.86 -13.77 0.09
CA ALA A 116 -3.74 -13.78 -0.84
C ALA A 116 -2.42 -14.16 -0.15
N CYS A 117 -2.13 -13.55 1.00
CA CYS A 117 -0.97 -13.90 1.82
C CYS A 117 -0.99 -15.39 2.23
N GLU A 118 -2.15 -15.97 2.57
CA GLU A 118 -2.27 -17.38 2.96
C GLU A 118 -1.96 -18.34 1.79
N VAL A 119 -2.30 -17.95 0.55
CA VAL A 119 -1.96 -18.73 -0.64
C VAL A 119 -0.48 -18.55 -1.00
N CYS A 120 0.01 -17.31 -0.98
CA CYS A 120 1.42 -16.99 -1.27
C CYS A 120 2.38 -17.60 -0.25
N GLU A 121 2.02 -17.60 1.04
CA GLU A 121 2.83 -18.23 2.09
C GLU A 121 3.03 -19.71 1.78
N LYS A 122 1.94 -20.45 1.56
CA LYS A 122 1.98 -21.88 1.22
C LYS A 122 2.82 -22.16 -0.01
N GLU A 123 2.65 -21.37 -1.07
CA GLU A 123 3.39 -21.54 -2.31
C GLU A 123 4.89 -21.25 -2.11
N CYS A 124 5.23 -20.13 -1.45
CA CYS A 124 6.62 -19.79 -1.15
C CYS A 124 7.31 -20.83 -0.25
N ARG A 125 6.58 -21.49 0.67
CA ARG A 125 7.13 -22.57 1.51
C ARG A 125 7.60 -23.79 0.72
N ILE A 126 7.03 -24.06 -0.46
CA ILE A 126 7.48 -25.17 -1.32
C ILE A 126 8.94 -24.95 -1.78
N HIS A 127 9.34 -23.68 -1.91
CA HIS A 127 10.62 -23.28 -2.51
C HIS A 127 11.66 -22.84 -1.46
N GLU A 128 11.31 -22.81 -0.17
CA GLU A 128 12.09 -22.17 0.89
C GLU A 128 13.46 -22.83 1.15
N SER A 129 13.61 -24.12 0.83
CA SER A 129 14.87 -24.85 0.96
C SER A 129 15.87 -24.55 -0.15
N HIS A 130 15.40 -24.02 -1.28
CA HIS A 130 16.21 -23.72 -2.46
C HIS A 130 16.44 -22.22 -2.62
N HIS A 131 15.47 -21.41 -2.21
CA HIS A 131 15.46 -19.97 -2.42
C HIS A 131 15.16 -19.23 -1.12
N GLU A 132 16.19 -18.62 -0.51
CA GLU A 132 16.04 -17.79 0.70
C GLU A 132 15.04 -16.64 0.50
N VAL A 133 14.96 -16.12 -0.74
CA VAL A 133 13.98 -15.09 -1.11
C VAL A 133 12.54 -15.58 -0.90
N CYS A 134 12.22 -16.81 -1.28
CA CYS A 134 10.90 -17.40 -1.06
C CYS A 134 10.62 -17.58 0.44
N LYS A 135 11.61 -18.04 1.23
CA LYS A 135 11.49 -18.13 2.69
C LYS A 135 11.15 -16.78 3.33
N ASN A 136 11.89 -15.73 2.96
CA ASN A 136 11.69 -14.37 3.48
C ASN A 136 10.30 -13.81 3.12
N CYS A 137 9.82 -14.11 1.91
CA CYS A 137 8.46 -13.76 1.49
C CYS A 137 7.40 -14.52 2.30
N ALA A 138 7.56 -15.83 2.49
CA ALA A 138 6.65 -16.65 3.28
C ALA A 138 6.57 -16.20 4.75
N ASP A 139 7.72 -15.93 5.39
CA ASP A 139 7.79 -15.42 6.77
C ASP A 139 7.06 -14.07 6.90
N SER A 140 7.20 -13.20 5.89
CA SER A 140 6.53 -11.90 5.88
C SER A 140 5.04 -11.99 5.60
N CYS A 141 4.60 -12.95 4.78
CA CYS A 141 3.19 -13.26 4.59
C CYS A 141 2.57 -13.71 5.92
N GLN A 142 3.24 -14.62 6.65
CA GLN A 142 2.78 -15.10 7.95
C GLN A 142 2.62 -13.95 8.97
N GLU A 143 3.62 -13.07 9.07
CA GLU A 143 3.56 -11.89 9.94
C GLU A 143 2.41 -10.94 9.54
N CYS A 144 2.27 -10.66 8.24
CA CYS A 144 1.21 -9.81 7.71
C CYS A 144 -0.18 -10.39 8.01
N ILE A 145 -0.39 -11.69 7.80
CA ILE A 145 -1.65 -12.38 8.14
C ILE A 145 -1.99 -12.21 9.62
N SER A 146 -1.01 -12.41 10.51
CA SER A 146 -1.19 -12.30 11.96
C SER A 146 -1.63 -10.89 12.38
N GLU A 147 -1.03 -9.85 11.79
CA GLU A 147 -1.37 -8.46 12.11
C GLU A 147 -2.71 -8.03 11.47
N LEU A 148 -2.98 -8.39 10.21
CA LEU A 148 -4.23 -8.04 9.53
C LEU A 148 -5.46 -8.70 10.18
N LYS A 149 -5.33 -9.93 10.72
CA LYS A 149 -6.41 -10.63 11.44
C LYS A 149 -6.91 -9.89 12.68
N LYS A 150 -6.19 -8.87 13.17
CA LYS A 150 -6.62 -8.06 14.33
C LYS A 150 -7.66 -7.00 13.98
N ILE A 151 -7.81 -6.67 12.70
CA ILE A 151 -8.69 -5.59 12.22
C ILE A 151 -9.77 -6.05 11.25
N ALA A 152 -9.52 -7.17 10.55
CA ALA A 152 -10.42 -7.79 9.59
C ALA A 152 -11.65 -8.40 10.28
#